data_AF-A0A9E3Y8K2-F1
#
_entry.id   AF-A0A9E3Y8K2-F1
#
_cell.length_a   1.000
_cell.length_b   1.000
_cell.length_c   1.000
_cell.angle_alpha   90.00
_cell.angle_beta   90.00
_cell.angle_gamma   90.00
#
_symmetry.space_group_name_H-M   'P 1'
#
loop_
_entity.id
_entity.type
_entity.pdbx_description
1 polymer ?
#
loop_
_entity_poly.entity_id
_entity_poly.type
_entity_poly.pdbx_seq_one_letter_code
_entity_poly.pdbx_strand_id
1 'polypeptide(L)' 'MVGEGHKRGPHGGRRRMRRGALAESALVLLAQRDMHGYELISEIEERTQGRWRPSAGTVYPALA' A
#
# COMPACT_ATOMS: atom_id res chain seq x y z
N MET A 1 7.26 1.80 22.13
CA MET A 1 8.42 1.57 21.25
C MET A 1 8.15 2.26 19.94
N VAL A 2 9.06 3.16 19.57
CA VAL A 2 8.94 4.17 18.50
C VAL A 2 8.97 3.50 17.13
N GLY A 3 8.20 4.05 16.18
CA GLY A 3 8.02 3.51 14.83
C GLY A 3 9.34 3.37 14.06
N GLU A 4 9.55 2.17 13.51
CA GLU A 4 10.70 1.82 12.69
C GLU A 4 10.53 2.42 11.29
N GLY A 5 11.15 3.58 11.08
CA GLY A 5 11.23 4.23 9.78
C GLY A 5 12.12 3.44 8.83
N HIS A 6 11.52 2.54 8.03
CA HIS A 6 12.23 1.87 6.94
C HIS A 6 12.43 2.80 5.75
N LYS A 7 13.53 3.57 5.80
CA LYS A 7 14.14 4.22 4.64
C LYS A 7 14.71 3.16 3.70
N ARG A 8 14.05 2.85 2.59
CA ARG A 8 14.69 2.16 1.44
C ARG A 8 14.26 2.79 0.11
N GLY A 9 15.24 3.41 -0.56
CA GLY A 9 15.16 3.93 -1.92
C GLY A 9 15.48 2.86 -3.00
N PRO A 10 15.82 3.28 -4.22
CA PRO A 10 14.96 3.27 -5.40
C PRO A 10 15.17 2.01 -6.25
N HIS A 11 14.11 1.24 -6.49
CA HIS A 11 14.16 0.09 -7.40
C HIS A 11 13.10 0.23 -8.50
N GLY A 12 13.54 -0.03 -9.73
CA GLY A 12 12.94 0.44 -10.97
C GLY A 12 11.49 0.02 -11.24
N GLY A 13 10.83 0.83 -12.07
CA GLY A 13 9.56 0.50 -12.73
C GLY A 13 8.45 0.02 -11.80
N ARG A 14 7.93 0.90 -10.93
CA ARG A 14 6.77 0.61 -10.09
C ARG A 14 5.63 0.05 -10.96
N ARG A 15 5.39 -1.25 -10.85
CA ARG A 15 4.38 -1.96 -11.63
C ARG A 15 3.01 -1.41 -11.23
N ARG A 16 2.23 -0.88 -12.18
CA ARG A 16 0.86 -0.42 -11.89
C ARG A 16 -0.02 -1.65 -11.66
N MET A 17 -0.58 -1.78 -10.46
CA MET A 17 -1.59 -2.80 -10.17
C MET A 17 -2.88 -2.48 -10.91
N ARG A 18 -3.61 -3.52 -11.32
CA ARG A 18 -4.99 -3.36 -11.78
C ARG A 18 -5.81 -2.75 -10.64
N ARG A 19 -6.67 -1.77 -10.95
CA ARG A 19 -7.50 -1.06 -9.95
C ARG A 19 -8.29 -2.02 -9.05
N GLY A 20 -8.83 -3.10 -9.62
CA GLY A 20 -9.56 -4.14 -8.87
C GLY A 20 -8.71 -4.80 -7.79
N ALA A 21 -7.51 -5.25 -8.14
CA ALA A 21 -6.60 -5.90 -7.18
C ALA A 21 -6.17 -4.95 -6.05
N LEU A 22 -6.05 -3.64 -6.32
CA LEU A 22 -5.80 -2.65 -5.27
C LEU A 22 -6.99 -2.54 -4.29
N ALA A 23 -8.21 -2.45 -4.81
CA ALA A 23 -9.40 -2.38 -3.97
C ALA A 23 -9.54 -3.64 -3.10
N GLU A 24 -9.37 -4.82 -3.68
CA GLU A 24 -9.39 -6.09 -2.94
C GLU A 24 -8.32 -6.14 -1.84
N SER A 25 -7.08 -5.76 -2.17
CA SER A 25 -6.00 -5.72 -1.18
C SER A 25 -6.31 -4.75 -0.04
N ALA A 26 -6.85 -3.57 -0.37
CA ALA A 26 -7.20 -2.57 0.64
C ALA A 26 -8.32 -3.08 1.58
N LEU A 27 -9.36 -3.72 1.04
CA LEU A 27 -10.45 -4.30 1.83
C LEU A 27 -9.96 -5.41 2.76
N VAL A 28 -9.08 -6.29 2.27
CA VAL A 28 -8.48 -7.37 3.10
C VAL A 28 -7.67 -6.79 4.27
N LEU A 29 -6.98 -5.67 4.07
CA LEU A 29 -6.22 -5.00 5.13
C LEU A 29 -7.13 -4.30 6.13
N LEU A 30 -8.14 -3.56 5.64
CA LEU A 30 -9.12 -2.89 6.49
C LEU A 30 -9.95 -3.90 7.30
N ALA A 31 -10.17 -5.11 6.80
CA ALA A 31 -10.81 -6.19 7.55
C ALA A 31 -9.96 -6.72 8.71
N GLN A 32 -8.64 -6.53 8.71
CA GLN A 32 -7.76 -6.95 9.81
C GLN A 32 -7.69 -5.91 10.93
N ARG A 33 -7.65 -4.63 10.58
CA ARG A 33 -7.70 -3.49 11.51
C ARG A 33 -8.03 -2.21 10.74
N ASP A 34 -8.49 -1.20 11.48
CA ASP A 34 -8.56 0.16 10.94
C ASP A 34 -7.16 0.62 10.51
N MET A 35 -7.06 1.12 9.28
CA MET A 35 -5.83 1.66 8.70
C MET A 35 -6.14 2.92 7.92
N HIS A 36 -5.28 3.94 8.07
CA HIS A 36 -5.32 5.12 7.22
C HIS A 36 -4.73 4.85 5.83
N GLY A 37 -5.03 5.71 4.85
CA GLY A 37 -4.57 5.54 3.46
C GLY A 37 -3.04 5.39 3.31
N TYR A 38 -2.26 6.08 4.15
CA TYR A 38 -0.79 5.94 4.16
C TYR A 38 -0.31 4.65 4.83
N GLU A 39 -1.04 4.15 5.82
CA GLU A 39 -0.75 2.85 6.44
C GLU A 39 -1.01 1.73 5.43
N LEU A 40 -2.12 1.80 4.68
CA LEU A 40 -2.41 0.86 3.58
C LEU A 40 -1.29 0.86 2.53
N ILE A 41 -0.79 2.03 2.13
CA ILE A 41 0.31 2.13 1.16
C ILE A 41 1.57 1.45 1.70
N SER A 42 1.92 1.69 2.96
CA SER A 42 3.12 1.14 3.60
C SER A 42 3.01 -0.37 3.78
N GLU A 43 1.86 -0.85 4.28
CA GLU A 43 1.57 -2.27 4.50
C GLU A 43 1.60 -3.06 3.19
N ILE A 44 1.05 -2.49 2.11
CA ILE A 44 1.10 -3.09 0.78
C ILE A 44 2.54 -3.15 0.24
N GLU A 45 3.32 -2.08 0.43
CA GLU A 45 4.74 -2.06 0.06
C GLU A 45 5.54 -3.12 0.82
N GLU A 46 5.26 -3.27 2.12
CA GLU A 46 5.92 -4.25 2.98
C GLU A 46 5.56 -5.70 2.60
N ARG A 47 4.27 -6.02 2.45
CA ARG A 47 3.80 -7.36 2.05
C ARG A 47 4.29 -7.76 0.66
N THR A 48 4.52 -6.78 -0.22
CA THR A 48 5.11 -7.03 -1.54
C THR A 48 6.63 -6.96 -1.54
N GLN A 49 7.28 -6.81 -0.38
CA GLN A 49 8.74 -6.74 -0.22
C GLN A 49 9.36 -5.60 -1.06
N GLY A 50 8.67 -4.47 -1.15
CA GLY A 50 9.08 -3.30 -1.93
C GLY A 50 8.89 -3.46 -3.44
N ARG A 51 8.38 -4.60 -3.93
CA ARG A 51 8.12 -4.80 -5.37
C ARG A 51 7.00 -3.93 -5.89
N TRP A 52 6.09 -3.49 -5.02
CA TRP A 52 4.96 -2.68 -5.41
C TRP A 52 4.57 -1.67 -4.34
N ARG A 53 4.42 -0.40 -4.74
CA ARG A 53 3.92 0.67 -3.86
C ARG A 53 2.80 1.42 -4.57
N PRO A 54 1.54 1.30 -4.12
CA PRO A 54 0.45 2.10 -4.67
C PRO A 54 0.65 3.58 -4.34
N SER A 55 0.19 4.45 -5.23
CA SER A 55 0.18 5.89 -4.97
C SER A 55 -1.09 6.30 -4.22
N ALA A 56 -1.00 7.35 -3.42
CA ALA A 56 -2.16 7.96 -2.77
C ALA A 56 -3.30 8.26 -3.75
N GLY A 57 -2.96 8.77 -4.95
CA GLY A 57 -3.93 9.06 -6.02
C GLY A 57 -4.61 7.82 -6.62
N THR A 58 -4.15 6.60 -6.33
CA THR A 58 -4.85 5.36 -6.71
C THR A 58 -5.58 4.75 -5.51
N VAL A 59 -5.06 4.92 -4.30
CA VAL A 59 -5.65 4.36 -3.07
C VAL A 59 -6.96 5.04 -2.73
N TYR A 60 -7.00 6.37 -2.62
CA TYR A 60 -8.22 7.06 -2.19
C TYR A 60 -9.39 6.84 -3.16
N PRO A 61 -9.21 6.87 -4.50
CA PRO A 61 -10.28 6.52 -5.42
C PRO A 61 -10.66 5.03 -5.47
N ALA A 62 -9.88 4.15 -4.83
CA ALA A 62 -10.23 2.74 -4.67
C ALA A 62 -10.98 2.47 -3.36
N LEU A 63 -11.00 3.45 -2.44
CA LEU A 63 -11.73 3.42 -1.16
C LEU A 63 -13.03 4.25 -1.19
N ALA A 64 -13.21 5.08 -2.22
CA ALA A 64 -14.41 5.90 -2.43
C ALA A 64 -15.59 5.11 -2.99
#